data_AF-A0A3D0YLZ8-F1
#
_entry.id   AF-A0A3D0YLZ8-F1
#
_cell.length_a   1.000
_cell.length_b   1.000
_cell.length_c   1.000
_cell.angle_alpha   90.00
_cell.angle_beta   90.00
_cell.angle_gamma   90.00
#
_symmetry.space_group_name_H-M   'P 1'
#
loop_
_entity.id
_entity.type
_entity.pdbx_description
1 polymer ?
#
loop_
_entity_poly.entity_id
_entity_poly.type
_entity_poly.pdbx_seq_one_letter_code
_entity_poly.pdbx_strand_id
1 'polypeptide(L)' 'MIKEYGDVRALDNASIAIEKGELFFLLGSSGCGKTTLLRCIAGLETPTSGRIFYGDMDVTKLPTHKREAAMNC' A
#
# COMPACT_ATOMS: atom_id res chain seq x y z
N MET A 1 6.04 -5.35 3.74
CA MET A 1 6.13 -3.94 4.18
C MET A 1 5.54 -3.77 5.57
N ILE A 2 6.02 -2.80 6.34
CA ILE A 2 5.60 -2.54 7.72
C ILE A 2 5.05 -1.11 7.82
N LYS A 3 3.98 -0.93 8.60
CA LYS A 3 3.45 0.39 8.98
C LYS A 3 3.10 0.38 10.46
N GLU A 4 3.74 1.29 11.19
CA GLU A 4 3.58 1.48 12.62
C GLU A 4 2.94 2.84 12.92
N TYR A 5 2.08 2.86 13.94
CA TYR A 5 1.51 4.06 14.53
C TYR A 5 1.79 4.03 16.03
N GLY A 6 2.83 4.72 16.48
CA GLY A 6 3.36 4.54 17.83
C GLY A 6 3.74 3.08 18.06
N ASP A 7 3.21 2.47 19.11
CA ASP A 7 3.48 1.08 19.48
C ASP A 7 2.64 0.04 18.70
N VAL A 8 1.74 0.49 17.83
CA VAL A 8 0.84 -0.40 17.08
C VAL A 8 1.40 -0.69 15.69
N ARG A 9 1.70 -1.97 15.41
CA ARG A 9 1.98 -2.46 14.05
C ARG A 9 0.67 -2.70 13.29
N ALA A 10 0.23 -1.69 12.53
CA ALA A 10 -0.96 -1.79 11.70
C ALA A 10 -0.75 -2.68 10.47
N LEU A 11 0.50 -2.77 9.97
CA LEU A 11 0.92 -3.77 8.99
C LEU A 11 2.21 -4.40 9.46
N ASP A 12 2.24 -5.73 9.51
CA ASP A 12 3.42 -6.50 9.88
C ASP A 12 3.82 -7.40 8.72
N ASN A 13 4.91 -7.04 8.05
CA ASN A 13 5.46 -7.72 6.88
C ASN A 13 4.48 -8.02 5.73
N ALA A 14 3.47 -7.16 5.49
CA ALA A 14 2.49 -7.34 4.42
C ALA A 14 3.15 -7.30 3.02
N SER A 15 2.96 -8.34 2.22
CA SER A 15 3.52 -8.45 0.87
C SER A 15 2.43 -8.91 -0.09
N ILE A 16 2.25 -8.17 -1.18
CA ILE A 16 1.24 -8.45 -2.21
C ILE A 16 1.80 -8.03 -3.58
N ALA A 17 1.49 -8.80 -4.61
CA ALA A 17 1.69 -8.45 -6.00
C ALA A 17 0.35 -8.58 -6.71
N ILE A 18 0.04 -7.62 -7.58
CA ILE A 18 -1.21 -7.56 -8.34
C ILE A 18 -0.80 -7.36 -9.79
N GLU A 19 -1.26 -8.23 -10.68
CA GLU A 19 -0.94 -8.17 -12.09
C GLU A 19 -1.79 -7.11 -12.81
N LYS A 20 -1.31 -6.61 -13.95
CA LYS A 20 -2.05 -5.62 -14.74
C LYS A 20 -3.41 -6.20 -15.18
N GLY A 21 -4.48 -5.46 -14.93
CA GLY A 21 -5.85 -5.88 -15.23
C GLY A 21 -6.45 -6.89 -14.24
N GLU A 22 -5.72 -7.28 -13.19
CA GLU A 22 -6.25 -8.14 -12.14
C GLU A 22 -7.20 -7.36 -11.22
N LEU A 23 -8.40 -7.90 -11.01
CA LEU A 23 -9.32 -7.42 -10.00
C LEU A 23 -9.09 -8.19 -8.69
N PHE A 24 -8.65 -7.50 -7.65
CA PHE A 24 -8.44 -8.08 -6.33
C PHE A 24 -9.39 -7.49 -5.28
N PHE A 25 -9.67 -8.27 -4.23
CA PHE A 25 -10.44 -7.83 -3.08
C PHE A 25 -9.65 -8.02 -1.80
N LEU A 26 -9.67 -7.02 -0.92
CA LEU A 26 -9.00 -7.07 0.37
C LEU A 26 -10.03 -7.33 1.48
N LEU A 27 -10.02 -8.53 2.04
CA LEU A 27 -11.00 -9.00 3.03
C LEU A 27 -10.36 -9.19 4.42
N GLY A 28 -11.17 -9.02 5.47
CA GLY A 28 -10.74 -9.25 6.85
C GLY A 28 -11.55 -8.44 7.86
N SER A 29 -11.44 -8.78 9.15
CA SER A 29 -12.15 -8.12 10.26
C SER A 29 -11.80 -6.63 10.38
N SER A 30 -12.63 -5.85 11.08
CA SER A 30 -12.26 -4.47 11.43
C SER A 30 -10.94 -4.43 12.20
N GLY A 31 -10.09 -3.45 11.92
CA GLY A 31 -8.79 -3.29 12.58
C GLY A 31 -7.63 -4.12 12.01
N CYS A 32 -7.86 -5.04 11.06
CA CYS A 32 -6.78 -5.90 10.52
C CYS A 32 -5.82 -5.21 9.52
N GLY A 33 -5.81 -3.87 9.44
CA GLY A 33 -4.85 -3.13 8.61
C GLY A 33 -5.25 -2.86 7.16
N LYS A 34 -6.45 -3.25 6.69
CA LYS A 34 -6.86 -3.08 5.27
C LYS A 34 -6.78 -1.63 4.78
N THR A 35 -7.41 -0.72 5.50
CA THR A 35 -7.42 0.71 5.16
C THR A 35 -6.00 1.28 5.22
N THR A 36 -5.17 0.80 6.15
CA THR A 36 -3.74 1.18 6.23
C THR A 36 -2.97 0.72 5.00
N LEU A 37 -3.15 -0.52 4.55
CA LEU A 37 -2.54 -1.05 3.33
C LEU A 37 -2.94 -0.23 2.11
N LEU A 38 -4.24 -0.02 1.90
CA LEU A 38 -4.74 0.76 0.76
C LEU A 38 -4.26 2.21 0.77
N ARG A 39 -4.21 2.86 1.95
CA ARG A 39 -3.68 4.22 2.08
C ARG A 39 -2.18 4.30 1.81
N CYS A 40 -1.41 3.28 2.20
CA CYS A 40 0.01 3.20 1.86
C CYS A 40 0.23 3.05 0.36
N ILE A 41 -0.54 2.16 -0.29
CA ILE A 41 -0.53 1.98 -1.76
C ILE A 41 -0.83 3.30 -2.44
N ALA A 42 -1.92 3.98 -2.07
CA ALA A 42 -2.34 5.26 -2.63
C ALA A 42 -1.41 6.44 -2.28
N GLY A 43 -0.41 6.26 -1.41
CA GLY A 43 0.51 7.32 -0.97
C GLY A 43 -0.07 8.33 0.00
N LEU A 44 -1.23 8.04 0.58
CA LEU A 44 -1.83 8.82 1.66
C LEU A 44 -1.14 8.56 3.01
N GLU A 45 -0.41 7.44 3.09
CA GLU A 45 0.44 7.08 4.22
C GLU A 45 1.80 6.63 3.70
N THR A 46 2.89 7.01 4.37
CA THR A 46 4.22 6.47 4.08
C THR A 46 4.43 5.20 4.92
N PRO A 47 4.86 4.06 4.32
CA PRO A 47 5.27 2.89 5.08
C PRO A 47 6.38 3.23 6.08
N THR A 48 6.40 2.57 7.23
CA THR A 48 7.54 2.65 8.16
C THR A 48 8.76 1.97 7.55
N SER A 49 8.55 0.82 6.87
CA SER A 49 9.58 0.14 6.10
C SER A 49 9.00 -0.71 4.97
N GLY A 50 9.86 -1.10 4.03
CA GLY A 50 9.47 -1.77 2.79
C GLY A 50 9.30 -0.81 1.62
N ARG A 51 8.82 -1.34 0.49
CA ARG A 51 8.69 -0.59 -0.77
C ARG A 51 7.37 -0.89 -1.46
N ILE A 52 6.93 0.05 -2.28
CA ILE A 52 5.74 -0.05 -3.12
C ILE A 52 6.17 0.29 -4.54
N PHE A 53 5.84 -0.60 -5.48
CA PHE A 53 6.18 -0.45 -6.89
C PHE A 53 4.92 -0.48 -7.74
N TYR A 54 4.86 0.41 -8.74
CA TYR A 54 3.90 0.34 -9.83
C TYR A 54 4.66 -0.02 -11.10
N GLY A 55 4.53 -1.27 -11.55
CA GLY A 55 5.47 -1.86 -12.50
C GLY A 55 6.89 -1.81 -11.95
N ASP A 56 7.83 -1.28 -12.72
CA ASP A 56 9.23 -1.12 -12.31
C ASP A 56 9.50 0.18 -11.52
N MET A 57 8.50 1.05 -11.38
CA MET A 57 8.68 2.35 -10.73
C MET A 57 8.50 2.23 -9.21
N ASP A 58 9.55 2.57 -8.44
CA ASP A 58 9.44 2.72 -6.99
C ASP A 58 8.66 4.01 -6.66
N VAL A 59 7.44 3.84 -6.16
CA VAL A 59 6.54 4.95 -5.80
C VAL A 59 6.53 5.23 -4.30
N THR A 60 7.35 4.54 -3.51
CA THR A 60 7.28 4.52 -2.03
C THR A 60 7.24 5.91 -1.40
N LYS A 61 8.01 6.85 -1.94
CA LYS A 61 8.13 8.23 -1.44
C LYS A 61 7.40 9.27 -2.30
N LEU A 62 6.74 8.85 -3.38
CA LEU A 62 5.99 9.78 -4.21
C LEU A 62 4.71 10.23 -3.47
N PRO A 63 4.35 11.51 -3.53
CA PRO A 63 3.06 11.97 -3.02
C PRO A 63 1.92 11.44 -3.89
N THR A 64 0.72 11.26 -3.32
CA THR A 64 -0.46 10.66 -3.99
C THR A 64 -0.73 11.23 -5.38
N HIS A 65 -0.68 12.55 -5.56
CA HIS A 65 -0.96 13.21 -6.85
C HIS A 65 0.06 12.90 -7.96
N LYS A 66 1.20 12.29 -7.63
CA LYS A 66 2.24 11.84 -8.58
C LYS A 66 2.27 10.33 -8.78
N ARG A 67 1.39 9.57 -8.13
CA ARG A 67 1.41 8.09 -8.21
C ARG A 67 0.64 7.53 -9.40
N GLU A 68 -0.14 8.33 -10.14
CA GLU A 68 -0.90 7.90 -11.34
C GLU A 68 -1.74 6.61 -11.16
N ALA A 69 -2.09 6.24 -9.93
CA ALA A 69 -2.70 4.94 -9.57
C ALA A 69 -4.08 4.70 -10.18
N ALA A 70 -4.72 5.71 -10.76
CA ALA A 70 -6.04 5.62 -11.38
C ALA A 70 -5.98 5.67 -12.91
N MET A 71 -4.83 6.00 -13.51
CA MET A 71 -4.72 6.21 -14.96
C MET A 71 -4.06 5.05 -15.71
N ASN A 72 -3.38 4.12 -15.02
CA ASN A 72 -2.61 3.04 -15.64
C ASN A 72 -2.96 1.61 -15.17
N CYS A 73 -4.04 1.43 -14.40
CA CYS A 73 -4.55 0.11 -13.98
C CYS A 73 -5.26 -0.62 -15.12
#